data_AF-A0A7Y3DBX8-F1
#
_entry.id   AF-A0A7Y3DBX8-F1
#
_cell.length_a   1.000
_cell.length_b   1.000
_cell.length_c   1.000
_cell.angle_alpha   90.00
_cell.angle_beta   90.00
_cell.angle_gamma   90.00
#
_symmetry.space_group_name_H-M   'P 1'
#
loop_
_entity.id
_entity.type
_entity.pdbx_description
1 polymer ?
#
loop_
_entity_poly.entity_id
_entity_poly.type
_entity_poly.pdbx_seq_one_letter_code
_entity_poly.pdbx_strand_id
1 'polypeptide(L)'
;MGRIHAMREGRDVPWSEVVARAEAARFVLLGEIHDNADHHRLQARLLARLAAESPAPAVVFEMLASDRQADVDAFLASGARDPEALAERVDWKGSGWPAFDLYRPVFAAALEAGLPLYAAGLPQGEPPGGGDSAWRERFALDAPLPAELQTTRIEEMFVSHCELVAREQLGPMVEIQRAR
;
A
#
# COMPACT_ATOMS: atom_id res chain seq x y z
N MET A 1 -18.48 14.98 0.67
CA MET A 1 -17.01 15.03 0.51
C MET A 1 -16.42 15.45 1.84
N GLY A 2 -15.47 14.69 2.40
CA GLY A 2 -14.86 15.00 3.69
C GLY A 2 -13.98 16.26 3.66
N ARG A 3 -13.49 16.68 4.83
CA ARG A 3 -12.46 17.73 4.95
C ARG A 3 -11.08 17.10 4.84
N ILE A 4 -10.16 17.78 4.18
CA ILE A 4 -8.77 17.33 4.06
C ILE A 4 -7.91 18.31 4.84
N HIS A 5 -7.09 17.80 5.75
CA HIS A 5 -6.30 18.61 6.66
C HIS A 5 -4.80 18.50 6.35
N ALA A 6 -4.15 19.63 6.08
CA ALA A 6 -2.71 19.68 5.92
C ALA A 6 -2.03 19.70 7.30
N MET A 7 -1.68 18.52 7.82
CA MET A 7 -1.18 18.33 9.19
C MET A 7 -0.04 19.28 9.60
N ARG A 8 0.91 19.57 8.70
CA ARG A 8 2.04 20.47 8.99
C ARG A 8 1.64 21.95 9.07
N GLU A 9 0.56 22.32 8.40
CA GLU A 9 0.09 23.71 8.30
C GLU A 9 -1.09 23.98 9.24
N GLY A 10 -1.66 22.93 9.85
CA GLY A 10 -2.77 23.05 10.79
C GLY A 10 -4.04 23.63 10.19
N ARG A 11 -4.25 23.46 8.86
CA ARG A 11 -5.41 24.01 8.15
C ARG A 11 -6.06 23.01 7.21
N ASP A 12 -7.33 23.24 6.94
CA ASP A 12 -8.06 22.49 5.92
C ASP A 12 -7.64 23.01 4.52
N VAL A 13 -7.52 22.08 3.57
CA VAL A 13 -7.14 22.32 2.17
C VAL A 13 -8.23 21.79 1.23
N PRO A 14 -8.49 22.48 0.11
CA PRO A 14 -9.39 21.96 -0.91
C PRO A 14 -8.74 20.79 -1.66
N TRP A 15 -9.57 19.94 -2.27
CA TRP A 15 -9.11 18.81 -3.10
C TRP A 15 -8.14 19.21 -4.22
N SER A 16 -8.39 20.36 -4.85
CA SER A 16 -7.51 20.88 -5.90
C SER A 16 -6.08 21.13 -5.43
N GLU A 17 -5.91 21.54 -4.16
CA GLU A 17 -4.59 21.75 -3.58
C GLU A 17 -3.88 20.43 -3.30
N VAL A 18 -4.62 19.39 -2.87
CA VAL A 18 -4.09 18.04 -2.70
C VAL A 18 -3.56 17.50 -4.03
N VAL A 19 -4.36 17.64 -5.09
CA VAL A 19 -3.99 17.24 -6.45
C VAL A 19 -2.71 17.96 -6.89
N ALA A 20 -2.66 19.29 -6.80
CA ALA A 20 -1.49 20.06 -7.21
C ALA A 20 -0.22 19.68 -6.43
N ARG A 21 -0.35 19.39 -5.13
CA ARG A 21 0.78 18.91 -4.31
C ARG A 21 1.21 17.51 -4.71
N ALA A 22 0.28 16.62 -5.02
CA ALA A 22 0.58 15.26 -5.47
C ALA A 22 1.26 15.26 -6.85
N GLU A 23 0.82 16.11 -7.77
CA GLU A 23 1.44 16.30 -9.10
C GLU A 23 2.88 16.83 -9.00
N ALA A 24 3.15 17.70 -8.03
CA ALA A 24 4.48 18.25 -7.80
C ALA A 24 5.42 17.29 -7.02
N ALA A 25 4.90 16.19 -6.47
CA ALA A 25 5.66 15.26 -5.66
C ALA A 25 6.31 14.17 -6.51
N ARG A 26 7.57 13.82 -6.18
CA ARG A 26 8.25 12.66 -6.80
C ARG A 26 7.63 11.33 -6.37
N PHE A 27 7.14 11.27 -5.13
CA PHE A 27 6.51 10.10 -4.53
C PHE A 27 5.28 10.54 -3.75
N VAL A 28 4.18 9.79 -3.91
CA VAL A 28 2.92 10.00 -3.20
C VAL A 28 2.56 8.70 -2.50
N LEU A 29 2.49 8.73 -1.16
CA LEU A 29 2.06 7.59 -0.36
C LEU A 29 0.60 7.80 0.03
N LEU A 30 -0.25 6.81 -0.24
CA LEU A 30 -1.69 6.86 0.02
C LEU A 30 -2.07 5.83 1.07
N GLY A 31 -1.99 6.23 2.34
CA GLY A 31 -2.40 5.38 3.46
C GLY A 31 -3.90 5.09 3.46
N GLU A 32 -4.27 3.92 3.99
CA GLU A 32 -5.65 3.45 4.04
C GLU A 32 -5.97 2.71 5.34
N ILE A 33 -7.26 2.42 5.52
CA ILE A 33 -7.74 1.40 6.42
C ILE A 33 -8.34 0.37 5.45
N HIS A 34 -7.85 -0.86 5.48
CA HIS A 34 -8.04 -1.82 4.39
C HIS A 34 -9.50 -2.22 4.13
N ASP A 35 -10.39 -2.08 5.11
CA ASP A 35 -11.82 -2.36 4.97
C ASP A 35 -12.67 -1.10 4.72
N ASN A 36 -12.03 0.06 4.55
CA ASN A 36 -12.71 1.34 4.34
C ASN A 36 -12.85 1.67 2.85
N ALA A 37 -14.04 1.41 2.30
CA ALA A 37 -14.36 1.67 0.90
C ALA A 37 -14.15 3.14 0.45
N ASP A 38 -14.28 4.12 1.35
CA ASP A 38 -14.09 5.53 1.00
C ASP A 38 -12.62 5.88 0.78
N HIS A 39 -11.71 5.20 1.48
CA HIS A 39 -10.26 5.37 1.26
C HIS A 39 -9.89 4.91 -0.17
N HIS A 40 -10.36 3.74 -0.58
CA HIS A 40 -10.10 3.23 -1.94
C HIS A 40 -10.73 4.07 -3.05
N ARG A 41 -11.93 4.62 -2.82
CA ARG A 41 -12.55 5.57 -3.77
C ARG A 41 -11.73 6.86 -3.93
N LEU A 42 -11.19 7.39 -2.83
CA LEU A 42 -10.35 8.58 -2.86
C LEU A 42 -8.99 8.31 -3.53
N GLN A 43 -8.38 7.15 -3.25
CA GLN A 43 -7.17 6.69 -3.93
C GLN A 43 -7.39 6.59 -5.45
N ALA A 44 -8.44 5.89 -5.88
CA ALA A 44 -8.78 5.75 -7.30
C ALA A 44 -9.00 7.11 -7.98
N ARG A 45 -9.71 8.03 -7.31
CA ARG A 45 -9.95 9.39 -7.81
C ARG A 45 -8.66 10.19 -7.98
N LEU A 46 -7.75 10.14 -6.99
CA LEU A 46 -6.47 10.83 -7.10
C LEU A 46 -5.60 10.20 -8.18
N LEU A 47 -5.54 8.87 -8.22
CA LEU A 47 -4.76 8.13 -9.21
C LEU A 47 -5.21 8.45 -10.64
N ALA A 48 -6.50 8.44 -10.92
CA ALA A 48 -7.04 8.81 -12.23
C ALA A 48 -6.66 10.24 -12.63
N ARG A 49 -6.54 11.17 -11.66
CA ARG A 49 -6.09 12.54 -11.92
C ARG A 49 -4.59 12.61 -12.23
N LEU A 50 -3.76 11.88 -11.49
CA LEU A 50 -2.32 11.82 -11.69
C LEU A 50 -1.94 11.08 -12.97
N ALA A 51 -2.74 10.10 -13.37
CA ALA A 51 -2.56 9.33 -14.59
C ALA A 51 -2.69 10.17 -15.88
N ALA A 52 -3.37 11.32 -15.81
CA ALA A 52 -3.51 12.25 -16.93
C ALA A 52 -2.28 13.13 -17.16
N GLU A 53 -1.29 13.10 -16.25
CA GLU A 53 -0.06 13.89 -16.34
C GLU A 53 1.04 13.19 -17.15
N SER A 54 2.06 13.95 -17.54
CA SER A 54 3.24 13.41 -18.25
C SER A 54 4.54 13.79 -17.52
N PRO A 55 5.38 12.82 -17.13
CA PRO A 55 5.16 11.38 -17.25
C PRO A 55 4.07 10.88 -16.28
N ALA A 56 3.28 9.89 -16.73
CA ALA A 56 2.34 9.19 -15.86
C ALA A 56 3.09 8.40 -14.77
N PRO A 57 2.51 8.27 -13.56
CA PRO A 57 3.15 7.55 -12.46
C PRO A 57 3.12 6.04 -12.67
N ALA A 58 4.03 5.33 -11.99
CA ALA A 58 3.83 3.92 -11.69
C ALA A 58 3.07 3.75 -10.38
N VAL A 59 2.38 2.63 -10.21
CA VAL A 59 1.63 2.31 -9.00
C VAL A 59 2.26 1.11 -8.31
N VAL A 60 2.55 1.26 -7.02
CA VAL A 60 3.13 0.20 -6.19
C VAL A 60 2.06 -0.23 -5.20
N PHE A 61 1.76 -1.53 -5.15
CA PHE A 61 0.73 -2.08 -4.27
C PHE A 61 1.34 -2.95 -3.17
N GLU A 62 1.05 -2.62 -1.92
CA GLU A 62 1.32 -3.48 -0.76
C GLU A 62 0.55 -4.81 -0.85
N MET A 63 -0.64 -4.77 -1.45
CA MET A 63 -1.53 -5.92 -1.49
C MET A 63 -1.13 -6.99 -2.51
N LEU A 64 -0.22 -6.64 -3.44
CA LEU A 64 0.35 -7.58 -4.38
C LEU A 64 1.68 -8.08 -3.82
N ALA A 65 1.73 -9.37 -3.47
CA ALA A 65 2.97 -9.99 -3.01
C ALA A 65 4.03 -9.96 -4.12
N SER A 66 5.28 -9.66 -3.76
CA SER A 66 6.38 -9.44 -4.72
C SER A 66 6.67 -10.65 -5.61
N ASP A 67 6.39 -11.87 -5.14
CA ASP A 67 6.47 -13.12 -5.93
C ASP A 67 5.40 -13.22 -7.03
N ARG A 68 4.37 -12.35 -7.01
CA ARG A 68 3.35 -12.22 -8.06
C ARG A 68 3.72 -11.23 -9.17
N GLN A 69 4.88 -10.58 -9.13
CA GLN A 69 5.26 -9.62 -10.17
C GLN A 69 5.24 -10.22 -11.58
N ALA A 70 5.67 -11.48 -11.75
CA ALA A 70 5.63 -12.14 -13.04
C ALA A 70 4.20 -12.32 -13.59
N ASP A 71 3.22 -12.59 -12.70
CA ASP A 71 1.81 -12.71 -13.05
C ASP A 71 1.23 -11.34 -13.48
N VAL A 72 1.62 -10.27 -12.78
CA VAL A 72 1.28 -8.87 -13.11
C VAL A 72 1.85 -8.49 -14.47
N ASP A 73 3.14 -8.74 -14.71
CA ASP A 73 3.81 -8.39 -15.96
C ASP A 73 3.20 -9.14 -17.15
N ALA A 74 2.92 -10.44 -16.99
CA ALA A 74 2.26 -11.24 -18.01
C ALA A 74 0.84 -10.74 -18.31
N PHE A 75 0.09 -10.32 -17.29
CA PHE A 75 -1.22 -9.70 -17.47
C PHE A 75 -1.13 -8.39 -18.26
N LEU A 76 -0.23 -7.49 -17.87
CA LEU A 76 -0.05 -6.20 -18.55
C LEU A 76 0.41 -6.37 -20.01
N ALA A 77 1.33 -7.32 -20.26
CA ALA A 77 1.84 -7.64 -21.59
C ALA A 77 0.77 -8.21 -22.53
N SER A 78 -0.28 -8.86 -21.98
CA SER A 78 -1.41 -9.34 -22.79
C SER A 78 -2.29 -8.22 -23.34
N GLY A 79 -2.13 -6.98 -22.86
CA GLY A 79 -2.97 -5.84 -23.19
C GLY A 79 -4.33 -5.84 -22.48
N ALA A 80 -4.58 -6.82 -21.59
CA ALA A 80 -5.78 -6.87 -20.77
C ALA A 80 -5.87 -5.66 -19.83
N ARG A 81 -7.12 -5.31 -19.50
CA ARG A 81 -7.48 -4.14 -18.68
C ARG A 81 -8.53 -4.46 -17.61
N ASP A 82 -8.89 -5.73 -17.51
CA ASP A 82 -9.93 -6.23 -16.62
C ASP A 82 -9.39 -6.43 -15.18
N PRO A 83 -9.81 -5.64 -14.19
CA PRO A 83 -9.34 -5.76 -12.81
C PRO A 83 -9.62 -7.14 -12.21
N GLU A 84 -10.77 -7.74 -12.52
CA GLU A 84 -11.15 -9.06 -12.01
C GLU A 84 -10.19 -10.13 -12.50
N ALA A 85 -9.85 -10.12 -13.79
CA ALA A 85 -8.89 -11.06 -14.36
C ALA A 85 -7.48 -10.88 -13.78
N LEU A 86 -7.06 -9.66 -13.42
CA LEU A 86 -5.82 -9.45 -12.69
C LEU A 86 -5.90 -10.03 -11.27
N ALA A 87 -6.99 -9.77 -10.56
CA ALA A 87 -7.21 -10.27 -9.20
C ALA A 87 -7.19 -11.80 -9.12
N GLU A 88 -7.77 -12.48 -10.10
CA GLU A 88 -7.69 -13.94 -10.22
C GLU A 88 -6.26 -14.44 -10.44
N ARG A 89 -5.50 -13.78 -11.31
CA ARG A 89 -4.11 -14.17 -11.64
C ARG A 89 -3.16 -14.06 -10.48
N VAL A 90 -3.32 -13.03 -9.65
CA VAL A 90 -2.47 -12.82 -8.47
C VAL A 90 -2.97 -13.56 -7.23
N ASP A 91 -3.98 -14.43 -7.38
CA ASP A 91 -4.61 -15.17 -6.29
C ASP A 91 -5.10 -14.24 -5.16
N TRP A 92 -5.82 -13.17 -5.51
CA TRP A 92 -6.32 -12.21 -4.52
C TRP A 92 -7.16 -12.89 -3.44
N LYS A 93 -7.97 -13.87 -3.82
CA LYS A 93 -8.83 -14.61 -2.88
C LYS A 93 -8.01 -15.40 -1.84
N GLY A 94 -6.86 -15.94 -2.23
CA GLY A 94 -5.93 -16.62 -1.33
C GLY A 94 -5.04 -15.68 -0.52
N SER A 95 -4.97 -14.40 -0.87
CA SER A 95 -3.99 -13.44 -0.32
C SER A 95 -4.19 -13.07 1.16
N GLY A 96 -5.42 -13.16 1.67
CA GLY A 96 -5.79 -12.70 3.03
C GLY A 96 -6.18 -11.22 3.11
N TRP A 97 -6.13 -10.47 2.01
CA TRP A 97 -6.65 -9.10 1.94
C TRP A 97 -8.18 -9.07 1.92
N PRO A 98 -8.82 -7.94 2.25
CA PRO A 98 -10.27 -7.77 2.14
C PRO A 98 -10.79 -8.06 0.72
N ALA A 99 -12.11 -8.18 0.60
CA ALA A 99 -12.77 -8.51 -0.66
C ALA A 99 -12.31 -7.57 -1.79
N PHE A 100 -11.98 -8.15 -2.95
CA PHE A 100 -11.42 -7.39 -4.08
C PHE A 100 -12.31 -6.22 -4.51
N ASP A 101 -13.63 -6.31 -4.34
CA ASP A 101 -14.58 -5.23 -4.65
C ASP A 101 -14.22 -3.89 -3.98
N LEU A 102 -13.56 -3.92 -2.82
CA LEU A 102 -13.05 -2.71 -2.15
C LEU A 102 -11.90 -2.07 -2.92
N TYR A 103 -11.00 -2.89 -3.47
CA TYR A 103 -9.78 -2.47 -4.18
C TYR A 103 -9.98 -2.28 -5.67
N ARG A 104 -10.99 -2.93 -6.26
CA ARG A 104 -11.35 -2.88 -7.68
C ARG A 104 -11.28 -1.47 -8.27
N PRO A 105 -11.80 -0.40 -7.63
CA PRO A 105 -11.71 0.95 -8.19
C PRO A 105 -10.27 1.45 -8.40
N VAL A 106 -9.34 1.08 -7.52
CA VAL A 106 -7.94 1.50 -7.59
C VAL A 106 -7.23 0.77 -8.74
N PHE A 107 -7.43 -0.55 -8.84
CA PHE A 107 -6.91 -1.36 -9.93
C PHE A 107 -7.48 -0.93 -11.29
N ALA A 108 -8.79 -0.67 -11.36
CA ALA A 108 -9.44 -0.16 -12.57
C ALA A 108 -8.81 1.15 -13.03
N ALA A 109 -8.66 2.13 -12.14
CA ALA A 109 -8.05 3.41 -12.48
C ALA A 109 -6.61 3.26 -13.02
N ALA A 110 -5.82 2.36 -12.44
CA ALA A 110 -4.45 2.10 -12.88
C ALA A 110 -4.41 1.40 -14.24
N LEU A 111 -5.24 0.38 -14.42
CA LEU A 111 -5.31 -0.41 -15.65
C LEU A 111 -5.86 0.42 -16.82
N GLU A 112 -6.97 1.12 -16.63
CA GLU A 112 -7.59 1.98 -17.66
C GLU A 112 -6.60 3.01 -18.22
N ALA A 113 -5.76 3.59 -17.36
CA ALA A 113 -4.71 4.52 -17.76
C ALA A 113 -3.44 3.83 -18.30
N GLY A 114 -3.36 2.50 -18.27
CA GLY A 114 -2.20 1.74 -18.75
C GLY A 114 -0.94 1.97 -17.90
N LEU A 115 -1.09 2.22 -16.60
CA LEU A 115 0.03 2.51 -15.72
C LEU A 115 0.87 1.25 -15.45
N PRO A 116 2.20 1.40 -15.27
CA PRO A 116 3.02 0.32 -14.72
C PRO A 116 2.56 -0.03 -13.30
N LEU A 117 2.41 -1.33 -13.02
CA LEU A 117 2.02 -1.83 -11.69
C LEU A 117 3.17 -2.66 -11.10
N TYR A 118 3.47 -2.42 -9.83
CA TYR A 118 4.50 -3.11 -9.09
C TYR A 118 3.96 -3.76 -7.82
N ALA A 119 4.36 -5.00 -7.59
CA ALA A 119 4.04 -5.79 -6.42
C ALA A 119 5.12 -5.58 -5.34
N ALA A 120 4.72 -5.07 -4.18
CA ALA A 120 5.64 -4.73 -3.09
C ALA A 120 5.30 -5.42 -1.75
N GLY A 121 4.23 -6.20 -1.70
CA GLY A 121 3.87 -6.98 -0.52
C GLY A 121 4.87 -8.08 -0.22
N LEU A 122 4.98 -8.45 1.06
CA LEU A 122 5.70 -9.63 1.49
C LEU A 122 4.95 -10.90 1.02
N PRO A 123 5.64 -11.87 0.39
CA PRO A 123 5.07 -13.19 0.07
C PRO A 123 4.52 -13.93 1.30
N GLN A 124 3.51 -14.76 1.08
CA GLN A 124 3.00 -15.60 2.16
C GLN A 124 4.06 -16.60 2.63
N GLY A 125 4.18 -16.75 3.95
CA GLY A 125 5.14 -17.66 4.57
C GLY A 125 6.56 -17.10 4.69
N GLU A 126 6.82 -15.86 4.26
CA GLU A 126 8.08 -15.19 4.61
C GLU A 126 8.20 -14.99 6.13
N PRO A 127 9.39 -15.20 6.71
CA PRO A 127 9.61 -15.00 8.13
C PRO A 127 9.54 -13.50 8.51
N PRO A 128 9.23 -13.18 9.79
CA PRO A 128 9.33 -11.82 10.31
C PRO A 128 10.73 -11.24 10.02
N GLY A 129 10.78 -10.10 9.33
CA GLY A 129 12.02 -9.49 8.82
C GLY A 129 12.09 -9.37 7.29
N GLY A 130 11.39 -10.26 6.57
CA GLY A 130 11.13 -10.19 5.11
C GLY A 130 12.34 -10.22 4.18
N GLY A 131 12.12 -10.60 2.92
CA GLY A 131 12.97 -10.24 1.78
C GLY A 131 14.39 -10.81 1.67
N ASP A 132 14.99 -10.51 0.51
CA ASP A 132 16.38 -10.83 0.18
C ASP A 132 17.36 -10.23 1.21
N SER A 133 18.37 -11.01 1.59
CA SER A 133 19.53 -10.55 2.38
C SER A 133 20.11 -9.19 1.97
N ALA A 134 20.17 -8.89 0.67
CA ALA A 134 20.68 -7.60 0.20
C ALA A 134 19.77 -6.42 0.60
N TRP A 135 18.45 -6.63 0.60
CA TRP A 135 17.49 -5.60 1.03
C TRP A 135 17.48 -5.45 2.55
N ARG A 136 17.57 -6.56 3.29
CA ARG A 136 17.67 -6.52 4.74
C ARG A 136 18.90 -5.78 5.22
N GLU A 137 20.05 -5.97 4.58
CA GLU A 137 21.26 -5.21 4.85
C GLU A 137 21.08 -3.72 4.50
N ARG A 138 20.59 -3.43 3.30
CA ARG A 138 20.44 -2.06 2.80
C ARG A 138 19.50 -1.21 3.66
N PHE A 139 18.43 -1.79 4.18
CA PHE A 139 17.45 -1.11 5.04
C PHE A 139 17.68 -1.38 6.54
N ALA A 140 18.80 -2.03 6.88
CA ALA A 140 19.14 -2.43 8.24
C ALA A 140 18.00 -3.16 8.98
N LEU A 141 17.22 -3.99 8.27
CA LEU A 141 16.10 -4.75 8.84
C LEU A 141 16.55 -5.75 9.89
N ASP A 142 17.79 -6.25 9.79
CA ASP A 142 18.40 -7.16 10.78
C ASP A 142 18.87 -6.44 12.07
N ALA A 143 18.96 -5.10 12.07
CA ALA A 143 19.29 -4.34 13.26
C ALA A 143 18.03 -4.13 14.12
N PRO A 144 18.09 -4.21 15.45
CA PRO A 144 16.94 -3.89 16.29
C PRO A 144 16.56 -2.42 16.14
N LEU A 145 15.26 -2.11 16.22
CA LEU A 145 14.82 -0.73 16.34
C LEU A 145 15.36 -0.10 17.64
N PRO A 146 15.65 1.22 17.66
CA PRO A 146 15.87 1.94 18.91
C PRO A 146 14.73 1.65 19.90
N ALA A 147 15.06 1.49 21.19
CA ALA A 147 14.11 1.02 22.19
C ALA A 147 12.86 1.92 22.30
N GLU A 148 13.04 3.23 22.10
CA GLU A 148 11.97 4.22 22.08
C GLU A 148 11.01 4.01 20.89
N LEU A 149 11.57 3.73 19.70
CA LEU A 149 10.77 3.41 18.52
C LEU A 149 10.04 2.09 18.71
N GLN A 150 10.72 1.05 19.22
CA GLN A 150 10.10 -0.25 19.46
C GLN A 150 8.89 -0.12 20.40
N THR A 151 9.06 0.62 21.50
CA THR A 151 7.99 0.86 22.47
C THR A 151 6.82 1.62 21.83
N THR A 152 7.12 2.65 21.04
CA THR A 152 6.10 3.43 20.33
C THR A 152 5.31 2.57 19.35
N ARG A 153 5.98 1.73 18.57
CA ARG A 153 5.33 0.81 17.61
C ARG A 153 4.46 -0.23 18.30
N ILE A 154 4.92 -0.80 19.41
CA ILE A 154 4.13 -1.73 20.21
C ILE A 154 2.86 -1.04 20.72
N GLU A 155 2.96 0.20 21.19
CA GLU A 155 1.79 0.94 21.70
C GLU A 155 0.80 1.30 20.58
N GLU A 156 1.29 1.76 19.42
CA GLU A 156 0.46 1.98 18.23
C GLU A 156 -0.31 0.71 17.84
N MET A 157 0.38 -0.43 17.85
CA MET A 157 -0.21 -1.72 17.53
C MET A 157 -1.23 -2.15 18.59
N PHE A 158 -0.94 -1.97 19.87
CA PHE A 158 -1.84 -2.28 20.98
C PHE A 158 -3.18 -1.53 20.85
N VAL A 159 -3.11 -0.22 20.63
CA VAL A 159 -4.29 0.62 20.42
C VAL A 159 -5.04 0.22 19.15
N SER A 160 -4.33 -0.07 18.06
CA SER A 160 -4.93 -0.49 16.79
C SER A 160 -5.63 -1.85 16.87
N HIS A 161 -5.25 -2.70 17.84
CA HIS A 161 -5.88 -3.98 18.14
C HIS A 161 -6.88 -3.88 19.31
N CYS A 162 -7.45 -2.69 19.53
CA CYS A 162 -8.43 -2.42 20.56
C CYS A 162 -7.98 -2.83 21.97
N GLU A 163 -6.67 -2.82 22.24
CA GLU A 163 -6.08 -3.20 23.52
C GLU A 163 -6.24 -4.68 23.89
N LEU A 164 -6.65 -5.54 22.94
CA LEU A 164 -6.99 -6.94 23.20
C LEU A 164 -5.81 -7.92 23.07
N VAL A 165 -4.73 -7.53 22.39
CA VAL A 165 -3.52 -8.35 22.22
C VAL A 165 -2.48 -7.91 23.25
N ALA A 166 -1.91 -8.85 24.01
CA ALA A 166 -0.91 -8.53 25.01
C ALA A 166 0.34 -7.93 24.35
N ARG A 167 0.93 -6.87 24.94
CA ARG A 167 2.06 -6.13 24.37
C ARG A 167 3.26 -7.02 24.07
N GLU A 168 3.48 -8.04 24.89
CA GLU A 168 4.56 -9.02 24.77
C GLU A 168 4.42 -9.88 23.50
N GLN A 169 3.21 -9.98 22.94
CA GLN A 169 2.90 -10.74 21.74
C GLN A 169 2.96 -9.89 20.46
N LEU A 170 3.11 -8.57 20.58
CA LEU A 170 3.09 -7.63 19.44
C LEU A 170 4.45 -7.47 18.76
N GLY A 171 5.55 -7.92 19.39
CA GLY A 171 6.90 -7.83 18.82
C GLY A 171 7.00 -8.39 17.39
N PRO A 172 6.54 -9.64 17.13
CA PRO A 172 6.54 -10.20 15.77
C PRO A 172 5.71 -9.39 14.76
N MET A 173 4.61 -8.76 15.20
CA MET A 173 3.78 -7.92 14.32
C MET A 173 4.47 -6.61 13.95
N VAL A 174 5.25 -6.04 14.87
CA VAL A 174 6.10 -4.87 14.59
C VAL A 174 7.15 -5.21 13.54
N GLU A 175 7.80 -6.38 13.63
CA GLU A 175 8.79 -6.80 12.62
C GLU A 175 8.16 -7.07 11.25
N ILE A 176 6.93 -7.60 11.19
CA ILE A 176 6.20 -7.74 9.92
C ILE A 176 5.88 -6.38 9.32
N GLN A 177 5.36 -5.42 10.11
CA GLN A 177 5.07 -4.06 9.65
C GLN A 177 6.32 -3.33 9.17
N ARG A 178 7.46 -3.59 9.81
CA ARG A 178 8.74 -2.99 9.43
C ARG A 178 9.32 -3.56 8.14
N ALA A 179 9.04 -4.83 7.84
CA ALA A 179 9.55 -5.50 6.66
C ALA A 179 8.76 -5.15 5.37
N ARG A 180 7.52 -4.66 5.50
CA ARG A 180 6.71 -4.12 4.40
C ARG A 180 7.18 -2.73 3.99
#